data_AF-A0A166QEZ7-F1
#
_entry.id   AF-A0A166QEZ7-F1
#
_cell.length_a   1.000
_cell.length_b   1.000
_cell.length_c   1.000
_cell.angle_alpha   90.00
_cell.angle_beta   90.00
_cell.angle_gamma   90.00
#
_symmetry.space_group_name_H-M   'P 1'
#
loop_
_entity.id
_entity.type
_entity.pdbx_description
1 polymer ?
#
loop_
_entity_poly.entity_id
_entity_poly.type
_entity_poly.pdbx_seq_one_letter_code
_entity_poly.pdbx_strand_id
1 'polypeptide(L)'
;MVVLASLSKLQSIWLQGSPSLDPPEEAAWQDGLPTLLASFAHLTKLAISFVLFTSLSQFAAVVAACKNLEILSIRNVGLLLDSPIYSFLPRHFPPPALRSLRIAQRRVGGCNAVYDWLSSAAKPLPIDSIAIQNYGRGYSVSLLSLLRNAGSSLEHLTINANRISSWDLGKWRLPTYFVRRGLT
;
A
#
# COMPACT_ATOMS: atom_id res chain seq x y z
N MET A 1 -7.28 -22.57 -16.62
CA MET A 1 -8.22 -21.54 -16.12
C MET A 1 -9.30 -22.07 -15.15
N VAL A 2 -9.13 -23.25 -14.53
CA VAL A 2 -10.25 -23.98 -13.86
C VAL A 2 -10.28 -23.86 -12.32
N VAL A 3 -9.20 -23.41 -11.67
CA VAL A 3 -9.15 -23.37 -10.19
C VAL A 3 -9.64 -22.03 -9.61
N LEU A 4 -9.54 -20.92 -10.34
CA LEU A 4 -9.86 -19.58 -9.82
C LEU A 4 -11.36 -19.32 -9.64
N ALA A 5 -12.22 -19.96 -10.44
CA ALA A 5 -13.68 -19.82 -10.29
C ALA A 5 -14.20 -20.28 -8.92
N SER A 6 -13.49 -21.22 -8.28
CA SER A 6 -13.84 -21.72 -6.94
C SER A 6 -13.54 -20.73 -5.80
N LEU A 7 -12.70 -19.73 -6.06
CA LEU A 7 -12.29 -18.70 -5.09
C LEU A 7 -13.12 -17.42 -5.23
N SER A 8 -14.34 -17.51 -5.75
CA SER A 8 -15.21 -16.36 -5.99
C SER A 8 -15.47 -15.54 -4.72
N LYS A 9 -15.51 -16.16 -3.54
CA LYS A 9 -15.73 -15.48 -2.25
C LYS A 9 -14.46 -14.91 -1.62
N LEU A 10 -13.30 -14.97 -2.28
CA LEU A 10 -12.04 -14.49 -1.71
C LEU A 10 -12.08 -12.96 -1.53
N GLN A 11 -11.93 -12.50 -0.29
CA GLN A 11 -11.99 -11.09 0.08
C GLN A 11 -10.64 -10.47 0.43
N SER A 12 -9.63 -11.29 0.72
CA SER A 12 -8.32 -10.81 1.15
C SER A 12 -7.19 -11.59 0.49
N ILE A 13 -6.20 -10.85 -0.01
CA ILE A 13 -4.95 -11.39 -0.54
C ILE A 13 -3.78 -10.68 0.14
N TRP A 14 -2.74 -11.46 0.43
CA TRP A 14 -1.45 -10.95 0.90
C TRP A 14 -0.35 -11.38 -0.07
N LEU A 15 0.30 -10.39 -0.67
CA LEU A 15 1.46 -10.54 -1.52
C LEU A 15 2.72 -10.29 -0.68
N GLN A 16 3.56 -11.32 -0.59
CA GLN A 16 4.78 -11.30 0.21
C GLN A 16 5.98 -11.56 -0.70
N GLY A 17 6.89 -10.60 -0.78
CA GLY A 17 8.18 -10.77 -1.45
C GLY A 17 9.31 -11.06 -0.45
N SER A 18 10.56 -10.97 -0.93
CA SER A 18 11.74 -11.20 -0.09
C SER A 18 12.05 -9.98 0.78
N PRO A 19 12.30 -10.17 2.08
CA PRO A 19 12.82 -9.09 2.92
C PRO A 19 14.27 -8.70 2.59
N SER A 20 15.00 -9.50 1.79
CA SER A 20 16.30 -9.06 1.24
C SER A 20 16.06 -8.07 0.10
N LEU A 21 16.80 -6.95 0.13
CA LEU A 21 16.73 -5.88 -0.87
C LEU A 21 17.63 -6.14 -2.07
N ASP A 22 18.16 -7.36 -2.20
CA ASP A 22 18.87 -7.76 -3.40
C ASP A 22 17.85 -7.80 -4.55
N PRO A 23 18.15 -7.16 -5.69
CA PRO A 23 17.22 -7.15 -6.80
C PRO A 23 16.96 -8.61 -7.19
N PRO A 24 15.72 -9.11 -7.06
CA PRO A 24 15.41 -10.41 -7.60
C PRO A 24 15.63 -10.34 -9.11
N GLU A 25 16.12 -11.42 -9.71
CA GLU A 25 15.95 -11.66 -11.15
C GLU A 25 14.51 -11.28 -11.51
N GLU A 26 14.35 -10.47 -12.57
CA GLU A 26 13.08 -9.90 -13.01
C GLU A 26 11.94 -10.88 -12.83
N ALA A 27 11.14 -10.63 -11.79
CA ALA A 27 10.27 -11.67 -11.29
C ALA A 27 9.03 -11.72 -12.19
N ALA A 28 9.08 -12.57 -13.23
CA ALA A 28 8.07 -12.74 -14.28
C ALA A 28 6.63 -12.97 -13.77
N TRP A 29 6.45 -13.28 -12.48
CA TRP A 29 5.14 -13.40 -11.84
C TRP A 29 4.39 -12.07 -11.73
N GLN A 30 5.07 -10.93 -11.82
CA GLN A 30 4.44 -9.60 -11.65
C GLN A 30 3.56 -9.20 -12.83
N ASP A 31 3.85 -9.66 -14.05
CA ASP A 31 3.11 -9.27 -15.27
C ASP A 31 1.72 -9.91 -15.35
N GLY A 32 1.57 -11.13 -14.83
CA GLY A 32 0.28 -11.83 -14.76
C GLY A 32 -0.59 -11.45 -13.57
N LEU A 33 -0.02 -10.74 -12.58
CA LEU A 33 -0.66 -10.47 -11.31
C LEU A 33 -1.91 -9.58 -11.41
N PRO A 34 -1.92 -8.48 -12.20
CA PRO A 34 -3.15 -7.68 -12.38
C PRO A 34 -4.31 -8.53 -12.94
N THR A 35 -4.04 -9.38 -13.92
CA THR A 35 -5.06 -10.26 -14.54
C THR A 35 -5.62 -11.26 -13.52
N LEU A 36 -4.74 -11.83 -12.68
CA LEU A 36 -5.15 -12.72 -11.60
C LEU A 36 -6.02 -12.00 -10.58
N LEU A 37 -5.60 -10.83 -10.11
CA LEU A 37 -6.33 -10.04 -9.11
C LEU A 37 -7.69 -9.58 -9.63
N ALA A 38 -7.77 -9.20 -10.90
CA ALA A 38 -9.02 -8.81 -11.56
C ALA A 38 -10.06 -9.95 -11.62
N SER A 39 -9.62 -11.21 -11.44
CA SER A 39 -10.54 -12.37 -11.40
C SER A 39 -11.30 -12.49 -10.07
N PHE A 40 -10.88 -11.79 -9.00
CA PHE A 40 -11.51 -11.86 -7.69
C PHE A 40 -12.50 -10.71 -7.46
N ALA A 41 -13.74 -10.89 -7.90
CA ALA A 41 -14.78 -9.86 -7.84
C ALA A 41 -15.09 -9.35 -6.42
N HIS A 42 -14.84 -10.15 -5.38
CA HIS A 42 -15.15 -9.80 -3.99
C HIS A 42 -13.92 -9.37 -3.18
N LEU A 43 -12.76 -9.15 -3.83
CA LEU A 43 -11.53 -8.77 -3.16
C LEU A 43 -11.61 -7.33 -2.64
N THR A 44 -11.66 -7.17 -1.32
CA THR A 44 -11.75 -5.86 -0.64
C THR A 44 -10.47 -5.50 0.11
N LYS A 45 -9.57 -6.47 0.34
CA LYS A 45 -8.34 -6.27 1.13
C LYS A 45 -7.11 -6.77 0.38
N LEU A 46 -6.15 -5.87 0.17
CA LEU A 46 -4.87 -6.19 -0.44
C LEU A 46 -3.75 -5.76 0.50
N ALA A 47 -2.94 -6.73 0.92
CA ALA A 47 -1.70 -6.48 1.63
C ALA A 47 -0.51 -6.78 0.72
N ILE A 48 0.46 -5.88 0.67
CA ILE A 48 1.69 -6.02 -0.13
C ILE A 48 2.87 -5.76 0.80
N SER A 49 3.77 -6.72 0.90
CA SER A 49 4.87 -6.70 1.86
C SER A 49 6.17 -7.14 1.19
N PHE A 50 7.21 -6.30 1.27
CA PHE A 50 8.55 -6.62 0.75
C PHE A 50 8.58 -7.00 -0.73
N VAL A 51 7.71 -6.39 -1.53
CA VAL A 51 7.69 -6.55 -2.98
C VAL A 51 8.42 -5.36 -3.61
N LEU A 52 9.26 -5.63 -4.61
CA LEU A 52 9.92 -4.63 -5.43
C LEU A 52 9.14 -4.48 -6.74
N PHE A 53 8.62 -3.30 -7.01
CA PHE A 53 8.07 -2.94 -8.32
C PHE A 53 9.08 -2.10 -9.09
N THR A 54 9.15 -2.36 -10.39
CA THR A 54 10.02 -1.63 -11.32
C THR A 54 9.53 -0.20 -11.56
N SER A 55 8.24 0.07 -11.36
CA SER A 55 7.63 1.40 -11.54
C SER A 55 6.37 1.61 -10.70
N LEU A 56 5.95 2.87 -10.58
CA LEU A 56 4.66 3.26 -10.00
C LEU A 56 3.50 2.69 -10.80
N SER A 57 3.62 2.69 -12.13
CA SER A 57 2.59 2.17 -13.03
C SER A 57 2.34 0.69 -12.81
N GLN A 58 3.40 -0.10 -12.59
CA GLN A 58 3.27 -1.52 -12.30
C GLN A 58 2.57 -1.75 -10.95
N PHE A 59 2.97 -1.01 -9.92
CA PHE A 59 2.29 -1.03 -8.63
C PHE A 59 0.80 -0.62 -8.75
N ALA A 60 0.53 0.47 -9.46
CA ALA A 60 -0.82 1.00 -9.66
C ALA A 60 -1.70 0.01 -10.45
N ALA A 61 -1.15 -0.69 -11.44
CA ALA A 61 -1.88 -1.72 -12.18
C ALA A 61 -2.34 -2.87 -11.27
N VAL A 62 -1.47 -3.32 -10.35
CA VAL A 62 -1.78 -4.38 -9.38
C VAL A 62 -2.88 -3.95 -8.42
N VAL A 63 -2.78 -2.72 -7.88
CA VAL A 63 -3.78 -2.18 -6.95
C VAL A 63 -5.11 -1.90 -7.67
N ALA A 64 -5.07 -1.29 -8.86
CA ALA A 64 -6.27 -0.92 -9.64
C ALA A 64 -7.00 -2.13 -10.23
N ALA A 65 -6.33 -3.29 -10.39
CA ALA A 65 -7.00 -4.53 -10.78
C ALA A 65 -8.07 -4.98 -9.76
N CYS A 66 -7.93 -4.56 -8.51
CA CYS A 66 -8.85 -4.88 -7.43
C CYS A 66 -10.02 -3.86 -7.40
N LYS A 67 -11.04 -4.06 -8.25
CA LYS A 67 -12.12 -3.07 -8.47
C LYS A 67 -12.89 -2.66 -7.20
N ASN A 68 -13.02 -3.57 -6.23
CA ASN A 68 -13.76 -3.35 -4.98
C ASN A 68 -12.82 -3.18 -3.78
N LEU A 69 -11.57 -2.76 -4.02
CA LEU A 69 -10.58 -2.63 -2.96
C LEU A 69 -10.94 -1.49 -1.99
N GLU A 70 -11.10 -1.84 -0.71
CA GLU A 70 -11.38 -0.89 0.37
C GLU A 70 -10.17 -0.70 1.27
N ILE A 71 -9.37 -1.76 1.48
CA ILE A 71 -8.24 -1.76 2.41
C ILE A 71 -6.95 -2.07 1.67
N LEU A 72 -6.02 -1.13 1.71
CA LEU A 72 -4.68 -1.30 1.17
C LEU A 72 -3.64 -1.23 2.29
N SER A 73 -2.87 -2.31 2.46
CA SER A 73 -1.73 -2.34 3.38
C SER A 73 -0.42 -2.52 2.62
N ILE A 74 0.50 -1.59 2.80
CA ILE A 74 1.81 -1.56 2.15
C ILE A 74 2.87 -1.64 3.24
N ARG A 75 3.82 -2.57 3.10
CA ARG A 75 4.94 -2.71 4.03
C ARG A 75 6.24 -2.91 3.27
N ASN A 76 7.21 -2.03 3.46
CA ASN A 76 8.54 -2.15 2.85
C ASN A 76 8.48 -2.45 1.34
N VAL A 77 7.54 -1.81 0.63
CA VAL A 77 7.44 -1.94 -0.82
C VAL A 77 8.50 -1.05 -1.43
N GLY A 78 9.38 -1.66 -2.22
CA GLY A 78 10.35 -0.93 -3.00
C GLY A 78 9.70 -0.48 -4.30
N LEU A 79 9.75 0.81 -4.58
CA LEU A 79 9.48 1.34 -5.92
C LEU A 79 10.82 1.82 -6.44
N LEU A 80 11.33 1.23 -7.53
CA LEU A 80 12.58 1.67 -8.19
C LEU A 80 12.38 3.01 -8.92
N LEU A 81 11.84 4.01 -8.21
CA LEU A 81 11.38 5.29 -8.73
C LEU A 81 12.27 6.46 -8.34
N ASP A 82 13.46 6.22 -7.79
CA ASP A 82 14.41 7.28 -7.43
C ASP A 82 15.09 7.92 -8.67
N SER A 83 14.60 7.69 -9.89
CA SER A 83 15.05 8.41 -11.08
C SER A 83 14.06 9.55 -11.42
N PRO A 84 14.50 10.83 -11.39
CA PRO A 84 13.64 12.02 -11.53
C PRO A 84 12.96 12.17 -12.90
N ILE A 85 13.15 11.21 -13.81
CA ILE A 85 12.62 11.19 -15.18
C ILE A 85 11.25 10.45 -15.24
N TYR A 86 10.89 9.68 -14.21
CA TYR A 86 9.71 8.78 -14.21
C TYR A 86 8.60 9.17 -13.22
N SER A 87 8.59 10.41 -12.72
CA SER A 87 7.57 10.94 -11.80
C SER A 87 6.23 11.26 -12.50
N PHE A 88 5.82 10.47 -13.50
CA PHE A 88 4.52 10.62 -14.13
C PHE A 88 3.49 9.78 -13.39
N LEU A 89 2.44 10.44 -12.90
CA LEU A 89 1.31 9.76 -12.31
C LEU A 89 0.68 8.81 -13.34
N PRO A 90 0.42 7.54 -13.00
CA PRO A 90 -0.13 6.56 -13.94
C PRO A 90 -1.60 6.86 -14.22
N ARG A 91 -1.87 7.75 -15.19
CA ARG A 91 -3.23 8.17 -15.56
C ARG A 91 -4.15 7.03 -15.99
N HIS A 92 -3.57 5.96 -16.55
CA HIS A 92 -4.32 4.77 -16.99
C HIS A 92 -4.78 3.87 -15.83
N PHE A 93 -4.23 4.06 -14.63
CA PHE A 93 -4.56 3.29 -13.43
C PHE A 93 -5.01 4.25 -12.33
N PRO A 94 -6.28 4.71 -12.37
CA PRO A 94 -6.79 5.59 -11.31
C PRO A 94 -6.76 4.87 -9.96
N PRO A 95 -6.50 5.59 -8.85
CA PRO A 95 -6.57 5.00 -7.52
C PRO A 95 -7.97 4.42 -7.23
N PRO A 96 -8.07 3.28 -6.53
CA PRO A 96 -9.35 2.77 -6.06
C PRO A 96 -9.92 3.66 -4.95
N ALA A 97 -11.24 3.56 -4.73
CA ALA A 97 -11.97 4.24 -3.66
C ALA A 97 -11.69 3.60 -2.30
N LEU A 98 -10.47 3.77 -1.79
CA LEU A 98 -10.04 3.19 -0.52
C LEU A 98 -10.78 3.81 0.66
N ARG A 99 -11.05 2.98 1.67
CA ARG A 99 -11.51 3.39 2.99
C ARG A 99 -10.38 3.40 4.00
N SER A 100 -9.48 2.43 3.92
CA SER A 100 -8.37 2.29 4.86
C SER A 100 -7.03 2.11 4.14
N LEU A 101 -6.05 2.93 4.56
CA LEU A 101 -4.68 2.89 4.07
C LEU A 101 -3.71 2.68 5.22
N ARG A 102 -2.89 1.64 5.12
CA ARG A 102 -1.79 1.38 6.05
C ARG A 102 -0.46 1.32 5.32
N ILE A 103 0.48 2.18 5.68
CA ILE A 103 1.81 2.21 5.08
C ILE A 103 2.88 2.10 6.16
N ALA A 104 3.77 1.12 6.03
CA ALA A 104 4.91 0.94 6.92
C ALA A 104 6.21 0.83 6.10
N GLN A 105 7.06 1.87 6.13
CA GLN A 105 8.19 1.98 5.21
C GLN A 105 9.50 2.31 5.93
N ARG A 106 10.50 1.42 5.78
CA ARG A 106 11.86 1.57 6.33
C ARG A 106 12.73 2.61 5.62
N ARG A 107 12.51 2.84 4.32
CA ARG A 107 13.27 3.83 3.53
C ARG A 107 12.57 5.19 3.54
N VAL A 108 13.30 6.24 3.90
CA VAL A 108 12.80 7.63 3.83
C VAL A 108 12.33 7.94 2.41
N GLY A 109 11.14 8.54 2.27
CA GLY A 109 10.60 8.97 0.97
C GLY A 109 10.08 7.85 0.07
N GLY A 110 10.27 6.57 0.43
CA GLY A 110 9.96 5.43 -0.45
C GLY A 110 8.49 5.21 -0.81
N CYS A 111 7.57 6.03 -0.29
CA CYS A 111 6.14 5.99 -0.65
C CYS A 111 5.59 7.33 -1.14
N ASN A 112 6.42 8.35 -1.40
CA ASN A 112 5.95 9.66 -1.85
C ASN A 112 5.12 9.56 -3.13
N ALA A 113 5.63 8.82 -4.11
CA ALA A 113 4.94 8.58 -5.37
C ALA A 113 3.58 7.87 -5.19
N VAL A 114 3.44 7.02 -4.17
CA VAL A 114 2.15 6.39 -3.81
C VAL A 114 1.21 7.42 -3.21
N TYR A 115 1.67 8.28 -2.31
CA TYR A 115 0.84 9.35 -1.74
C TYR A 115 0.36 10.32 -2.82
N ASP A 116 1.23 10.69 -3.76
CA ASP A 116 0.89 11.58 -4.88
C ASP A 116 -0.12 10.93 -5.82
N TRP A 117 0.05 9.64 -6.12
CA TRP A 117 -0.92 8.86 -6.89
C TRP A 117 -2.27 8.75 -6.20
N LEU A 118 -2.33 8.35 -4.93
CA LEU A 118 -3.59 8.30 -4.18
C LEU A 118 -4.26 9.67 -4.10
N SER A 119 -3.47 10.74 -3.99
CA SER A 119 -3.95 12.13 -3.98
C SER A 119 -4.55 12.61 -5.30
N SER A 120 -4.30 11.89 -6.41
CA SER A 120 -4.83 12.23 -7.73
C SER A 120 -6.21 11.63 -7.99
N ALA A 121 -6.78 10.85 -7.05
CA ALA A 121 -8.13 10.33 -7.20
C ALA A 121 -9.18 11.46 -7.18
N ALA A 122 -10.39 11.14 -7.63
CA ALA A 122 -11.52 12.06 -7.54
C ALA A 122 -11.77 12.45 -6.07
N LYS A 123 -12.03 13.75 -5.83
CA LYS A 123 -12.17 14.31 -4.49
C LYS A 123 -13.66 14.49 -4.13
N PRO A 124 -14.02 14.40 -2.83
CA PRO A 124 -13.16 14.07 -1.69
C PRO A 124 -12.76 12.59 -1.65
N LEU A 125 -11.58 12.28 -1.09
CA LEU A 125 -11.17 10.88 -0.94
C LEU A 125 -12.05 10.18 0.10
N PRO A 126 -12.61 9.00 -0.18
CA PRO A 126 -13.48 8.27 0.75
C PRO A 126 -12.72 7.53 1.87
N ILE A 127 -11.50 7.98 2.20
CA ILE A 127 -10.62 7.33 3.17
C ILE A 127 -10.97 7.79 4.59
N ASP A 128 -11.43 6.85 5.42
CA ASP A 128 -11.75 7.07 6.83
C ASP A 128 -10.58 6.75 7.77
N SER A 129 -9.61 5.94 7.32
CA SER A 129 -8.51 5.47 8.15
C SER A 129 -7.16 5.53 7.45
N ILE A 130 -6.20 6.23 8.07
CA ILE A 130 -4.81 6.31 7.61
C ILE A 130 -3.87 5.97 8.76
N ALA A 131 -3.03 4.95 8.56
CA ALA A 131 -1.98 4.55 9.49
C ALA A 131 -0.61 4.54 8.81
N ILE A 132 0.25 5.49 9.16
CA ILE A 132 1.59 5.67 8.59
C ILE A 132 2.66 5.35 9.63
N GLN A 133 3.57 4.46 9.28
CA GLN A 133 4.77 4.16 10.05
C GLN A 133 5.99 4.38 9.14
N ASN A 134 6.61 5.56 9.25
CA ASN A 134 7.74 5.94 8.40
C ASN A 134 9.01 6.06 9.24
N TYR A 135 10.07 5.39 8.81
CA TYR A 135 11.36 5.42 9.48
C TYR A 135 12.25 6.48 8.81
N GLY A 136 12.07 7.75 9.17
CA GLY A 136 12.74 8.87 8.51
C GLY A 136 12.63 10.21 9.24
N ARG A 137 13.40 11.23 8.79
CA ARG A 137 13.54 12.53 9.47
C ARG A 137 12.41 13.54 9.24
N GLY A 138 11.38 13.23 8.46
CA GLY A 138 10.27 14.15 8.24
C GLY A 138 9.14 13.58 7.39
N TYR A 139 7.97 14.23 7.45
CA TYR A 139 6.83 13.94 6.59
C TYR A 139 6.98 14.68 5.25
N SER A 140 6.64 14.01 4.15
CA SER A 140 6.71 14.61 2.81
C SER A 140 5.50 15.47 2.51
N VAL A 141 5.68 16.44 1.60
CA VAL A 141 4.59 17.25 1.04
C VAL A 141 3.50 16.35 0.43
N SER A 142 3.88 15.23 -0.17
CA SER A 142 2.97 14.22 -0.73
C SER A 142 2.01 13.64 0.34
N LEU A 143 2.51 13.33 1.54
CA LEU A 143 1.66 12.86 2.64
C LEU A 143 0.71 13.96 3.12
N LEU A 144 1.18 15.19 3.25
CA LEU A 144 0.34 16.32 3.65
C LEU A 144 -0.78 16.58 2.62
N SER A 145 -0.47 16.45 1.33
CA SER A 145 -1.46 16.53 0.25
C SER A 145 -2.52 15.43 0.37
N LEU A 146 -2.11 14.19 0.66
CA LEU A 146 -3.05 13.09 0.87
C LEU A 146 -4.00 13.36 2.04
N LEU A 147 -3.45 13.79 3.19
CA LEU A 147 -4.25 14.12 4.38
C LEU A 147 -5.22 15.28 4.11
N ARG A 148 -4.77 16.31 3.38
CA ARG A 148 -5.65 17.42 2.97
C ARG A 148 -6.79 16.96 2.05
N ASN A 149 -6.51 16.02 1.14
CA ASN A 149 -7.52 15.51 0.20
C ASN A 149 -8.49 14.49 0.82
N ALA A 150 -8.08 13.80 1.89
CA ALA A 150 -9.00 13.04 2.74
C ALA A 150 -9.98 14.01 3.44
N GLY A 151 -9.47 15.12 3.97
CA GLY A 151 -10.32 16.18 4.49
C GLY A 151 -11.21 15.68 5.63
N SER A 152 -12.52 15.89 5.52
CA SER A 152 -13.49 15.57 6.57
C SER A 152 -13.91 14.10 6.64
N SER A 153 -13.53 13.25 5.68
CA SER A 153 -13.85 11.81 5.73
C SER A 153 -12.96 11.04 6.70
N LEU A 154 -11.81 11.60 7.07
CA LEU A 154 -10.80 10.93 7.89
C LEU A 154 -11.20 10.92 9.37
N GLU A 155 -11.53 9.74 9.90
CA GLU A 155 -11.90 9.53 11.30
C GLU A 155 -10.73 9.00 12.14
N HIS A 156 -9.82 8.27 11.51
CA HIS A 156 -8.73 7.59 12.20
C HIS A 156 -7.39 7.93 11.56
N LEU A 157 -6.54 8.65 12.29
CA LEU A 157 -5.19 8.99 11.86
C LEU A 157 -4.16 8.49 12.88
N THR A 158 -3.26 7.62 12.44
CA THR A 158 -2.08 7.21 13.21
C THR A 158 -0.83 7.55 12.42
N ILE A 159 0.05 8.35 13.00
CA ILE A 159 1.34 8.66 12.39
C ILE A 159 2.45 8.34 13.38
N ASN A 160 3.29 7.36 13.05
CA ASN A 160 4.42 6.93 13.84
C ASN A 160 5.72 7.20 13.07
N ALA A 161 6.51 8.15 13.58
CA ALA A 161 7.86 8.42 13.12
C ALA A 161 8.87 7.83 14.11
N ASN A 162 9.11 6.52 14.02
CA ASN A 162 10.18 5.89 14.80
C ASN A 162 11.53 6.29 14.18
N ARG A 163 12.32 7.08 14.90
CA ARG A 163 13.75 7.20 14.62
C ARG A 163 14.37 5.82 14.82
N ILE A 164 14.85 5.19 13.75
CA ILE A 164 15.77 4.05 13.88
C ILE A 164 17.06 4.62 14.46
N SER A 165 17.25 4.48 15.77
CA SER A 165 18.60 4.24 16.26
C SER A 165 18.95 2.81 15.86
N SER A 166 20.18 2.56 15.44
CA SER A 166 20.66 1.33 14.79
C SER A 166 20.53 0.02 15.60
N TRP A 167 19.79 0.01 16.70
CA TRP A 167 19.75 -1.06 17.71
C TRP A 167 18.50 -1.96 17.65
N ASP A 168 17.44 -1.59 16.93
CA ASP A 168 16.14 -2.31 16.96
C ASP A 168 15.92 -3.36 15.85
N LEU A 169 16.99 -3.82 15.20
CA LEU A 169 16.89 -4.85 14.14
C LEU A 169 16.47 -6.23 14.66
N GLY A 170 16.48 -6.47 15.98
CA GLY A 170 16.30 -7.80 16.58
C GLY A 170 14.93 -8.14 17.20
N LYS A 171 13.97 -7.21 17.31
CA LYS A 171 12.68 -7.51 17.99
C LYS A 171 11.49 -6.89 17.28
N TRP A 172 10.88 -7.63 16.35
CA TRP A 172 9.56 -7.28 15.80
C TRP A 172 8.59 -8.42 16.02
N ARG A 173 7.90 -8.41 17.16
CA ARG A 173 6.65 -9.16 17.33
C ARG A 173 5.52 -8.40 16.64
N LEU A 174 4.67 -9.12 15.92
CA LEU A 174 3.39 -8.63 15.41
C LEU A 174 2.55 -8.08 16.58
N PRO A 175 1.78 -6.98 16.43
CA PRO A 175 0.75 -6.66 17.40
C PRO A 175 -0.32 -7.74 17.32
N THR A 176 -0.34 -8.62 18.30
CA THR A 176 -1.42 -9.57 18.58
C THR A 176 -2.64 -8.81 19.13
N TYR A 177 -3.76 -8.91 18.40
CA TYR A 177 -5.16 -8.73 18.82
C TYR A 177 -5.57 -7.42 19.52
N PHE A 178 -6.48 -6.68 18.88
CA PHE A 178 -7.36 -5.74 19.60
C PHE A 178 -8.27 -6.55 20.53
N VAL A 179 -8.04 -6.46 21.84
CA VAL A 179 -9.03 -6.86 22.85
C VAL A 179 -10.04 -5.71 22.96
N ARG A 180 -11.24 -5.93 22.43
CA ARG A 180 -12.41 -5.10 22.71
C ARG A 180 -12.85 -5.42 24.14
N ARG A 181 -12.42 -4.62 25.13
CA ARG A 181 -13.11 -4.62 26.42
C ARG A 181 -14.36 -3.74 26.26
N GLY A 182 -15.50 -4.41 26.10
CA GLY A 182 -16.77 -3.81 26.45
C GLY A 182 -16.76 -3.52 27.96
N LEU A 183 -17.14 -2.31 28.32
CA LEU A 183 -17.61 -1.99 29.66
C LEU A 183 -19.11 -1.78 29.51
N THR A 184 -19.87 -2.79 29.95
CA THR A 184 -21.16 -2.59 30.62
C THR A 184 -20.94 -1.91 31.95
#